data_AF-A0A368EL87-F1
#
_entry.id   AF-A0A368EL87-F1
#
_cell.length_a   1.000
_cell.length_b   1.000
_cell.length_c   1.000
_cell.angle_alpha   90.00
_cell.angle_beta   90.00
_cell.angle_gamma   90.00
#
_symmetry.space_group_name_H-M   'P 1'
#
loop_
_entity.id
_entity.type
_entity.pdbx_description
1 polymer ?
#
loop_
_entity_poly.entity_id
_entity_poly.type
_entity_poly.pdbx_seq_one_letter_code
_entity_poly.pdbx_strand_id
1 'polypeptide(L)'
;IGLLALVGAVFGSAPAYADDEGDTPAEFSELSSDEIALLESDDPVTITIDPATGAFESVELTPVLIQPNSVYSICNTGHACWHGWLSPHIWYGFDGSGATGTWPNRGSFYTSGYYARPCWLYSGSTVCAEAYSPKYSTITWGQELTGKRVYLTT
;
A
#
# COMPACT_ATOMS: atom_id res chain seq x y z
N ILE A 1 37.51 48.02 -30.39
CA ILE A 1 37.93 46.64 -30.68
C ILE A 1 38.68 46.13 -29.44
N GLY A 2 38.24 45.01 -28.84
CA GLY A 2 38.87 44.30 -27.71
C GLY A 2 38.44 44.81 -26.32
N LEU A 3 37.57 44.21 -25.50
CA LEU A 3 37.20 42.82 -25.12
C LEU A 3 37.97 42.30 -23.87
N LEU A 4 37.22 42.18 -22.75
CA LEU A 4 37.29 41.23 -21.60
C LEU A 4 38.59 41.18 -20.74
N ALA A 5 38.57 40.91 -19.43
CA ALA A 5 37.69 40.01 -18.68
C ALA A 5 37.53 40.41 -17.19
N LEU A 6 36.29 40.33 -16.69
CA LEU A 6 35.96 40.23 -15.28
C LEU A 6 36.08 38.76 -14.86
N VAL A 7 36.89 38.47 -13.85
CA VAL A 7 36.99 37.14 -13.23
C VAL A 7 35.80 36.98 -12.28
N GLY A 8 34.77 36.25 -12.71
CA GLY A 8 33.66 35.83 -11.87
C GLY A 8 34.04 34.59 -11.05
N ALA A 9 33.88 34.66 -9.73
CA ALA A 9 34.00 33.51 -8.85
C ALA A 9 32.80 32.58 -9.06
N VAL A 10 33.06 31.37 -9.57
CA VAL A 10 32.06 30.31 -9.66
C VAL A 10 31.96 29.65 -8.29
N PHE A 11 30.96 30.05 -7.51
CA PHE A 11 30.50 29.26 -6.39
C PHE A 11 29.69 28.10 -6.99
N GLY A 12 30.27 26.90 -6.99
CA GLY A 12 29.56 25.68 -7.30
C GLY A 12 28.48 25.46 -6.24
N SER A 13 27.24 25.78 -6.58
CA SER A 13 26.07 25.33 -5.83
C SER A 13 25.93 23.82 -6.04
N ALA A 14 26.39 23.05 -5.06
CA ALA A 14 26.00 21.66 -4.90
C ALA A 14 24.46 21.57 -4.93
N PRO A 15 23.88 20.52 -5.53
CA PRO A 15 22.43 20.34 -5.50
C PRO A 15 22.00 20.28 -4.03
N ALA A 16 21.06 21.15 -3.66
CA ALA A 16 20.33 21.04 -2.42
C ALA A 16 19.62 19.69 -2.45
N TYR A 17 20.14 18.73 -1.70
CA TYR A 17 19.33 17.62 -1.23
C TYR A 17 18.25 18.27 -0.37
N ALA A 18 17.01 18.24 -0.87
CA ALA A 18 15.87 18.50 -0.02
C ALA A 18 15.89 17.39 1.03
N ASP A 19 16.26 17.75 2.25
CA ASP A 19 15.94 16.98 3.43
C ASP A 19 14.40 16.94 3.49
N ASP A 20 13.85 15.78 3.16
CA ASP A 20 12.44 15.43 3.32
C ASP A 20 12.19 15.25 4.82
N GLU A 21 12.14 16.37 5.56
CA GLU A 21 11.68 16.39 6.93
C GLU A 21 10.15 16.31 6.93
N GLY A 22 9.63 15.15 7.34
CA GLY A 22 8.23 15.03 7.74
C GLY A 22 7.62 13.66 7.52
N ASP A 23 8.18 12.61 8.12
CA ASP A 23 7.39 11.44 8.47
C ASP A 23 6.43 11.84 9.61
N THR A 24 5.40 12.64 9.29
CA THR A 24 4.23 12.72 10.15
C THR A 24 3.63 11.32 10.15
N PRO A 25 3.48 10.67 11.32
CA PRO A 25 2.71 9.44 11.40
C PRO A 25 1.39 9.67 10.67
N ALA A 26 0.96 8.72 9.85
CA ALA A 26 -0.34 8.82 9.21
C ALA A 26 -1.38 9.14 10.29
N GLU A 27 -1.93 10.35 10.26
CA GLU A 27 -2.97 10.75 11.19
C GLU A 27 -4.25 10.09 10.70
N PHE A 28 -4.57 8.93 11.29
CA PHE A 28 -5.80 8.19 11.01
C PHE A 28 -7.00 8.94 11.60
N SER A 29 -7.37 10.06 11.00
CA SER A 29 -8.40 10.97 11.53
C SER A 29 -9.79 10.34 11.62
N GLU A 30 -10.02 9.24 10.88
CA GLU A 30 -11.28 8.51 10.84
C GLU A 30 -11.31 7.28 11.76
N LEU A 31 -10.17 6.85 12.32
CA LEU A 31 -10.09 5.70 13.23
C LEU A 31 -10.21 6.10 14.69
N SER A 32 -10.85 5.26 15.49
CA SER A 32 -10.86 5.37 16.95
C SER A 32 -9.53 4.92 17.58
N SER A 33 -9.29 5.29 18.85
CA SER A 33 -8.09 4.86 19.58
C SER A 33 -7.96 3.33 19.70
N ASP A 34 -9.08 2.61 19.82
CA ASP A 34 -9.08 1.16 19.89
C ASP A 34 -8.69 0.53 18.53
N GLU A 35 -9.11 1.14 17.43
CA GLU A 35 -8.75 0.70 16.06
C GLU A 35 -7.28 0.97 15.74
N ILE A 36 -6.75 2.11 16.20
CA ILE A 36 -5.32 2.41 16.12
C ILE A 36 -4.52 1.38 16.93
N ALA A 37 -4.97 1.04 18.14
CA ALA A 37 -4.31 0.00 18.94
C ALA A 37 -4.34 -1.38 18.26
N LEU A 38 -5.38 -1.70 17.49
CA LEU A 38 -5.44 -2.92 16.67
C LEU A 38 -4.46 -2.89 15.50
N LEU A 39 -4.17 -1.73 14.90
CA LEU A 39 -3.13 -1.62 13.85
C LEU A 39 -1.72 -1.83 14.41
N GLU A 40 -1.51 -1.46 15.67
CA GLU A 40 -0.23 -1.62 16.37
C GLU A 40 -0.06 -3.00 17.00
N SER A 41 -1.12 -3.82 17.03
CA SER A 41 -1.06 -5.16 17.59
C SER A 41 -0.49 -6.19 16.60
N ASP A 42 -0.08 -7.35 17.12
CA ASP A 42 0.32 -8.50 16.31
C ASP A 42 -0.88 -9.36 15.87
N ASP A 43 -2.11 -8.94 16.17
CA ASP A 43 -3.30 -9.71 15.86
C ASP A 43 -3.70 -9.55 14.38
N PRO A 44 -4.20 -10.62 13.73
CA PRO A 44 -4.78 -10.50 12.39
C PRO A 44 -5.99 -9.56 12.40
N VAL A 45 -5.95 -8.54 11.53
CA VAL A 45 -7.01 -7.54 11.40
C VAL A 45 -7.53 -7.42 9.97
N THR A 46 -8.79 -7.02 9.84
CA THR A 46 -9.41 -6.61 8.60
C THR A 46 -9.47 -5.08 8.59
N ILE A 47 -8.96 -4.46 7.53
CA ILE A 47 -8.92 -3.01 7.35
C ILE A 47 -9.83 -2.65 6.18
N THR A 48 -10.82 -1.80 6.43
CA THR A 48 -11.66 -1.22 5.39
C THR A 48 -11.05 0.10 4.95
N ILE A 49 -10.92 0.30 3.65
CA ILE A 49 -10.33 1.51 3.07
C ILE A 49 -11.32 2.18 2.13
N ASP A 50 -11.44 3.51 2.23
CA ASP A 50 -12.12 4.33 1.23
C ASP A 50 -11.34 4.22 -0.10
N PRO A 51 -11.93 3.64 -1.15
CA PRO A 51 -11.23 3.47 -2.42
C PRO A 51 -10.96 4.79 -3.16
N ALA A 52 -11.64 5.89 -2.82
CA ALA A 52 -11.42 7.19 -3.45
C ALA A 52 -10.17 7.89 -2.91
N THR A 53 -9.95 7.82 -1.60
CA THR A 53 -8.89 8.57 -0.90
C THR A 53 -7.73 7.68 -0.45
N GLY A 54 -8.00 6.40 -0.20
CA GLY A 54 -7.05 5.48 0.42
C GLY A 54 -7.01 5.54 1.94
N ALA A 55 -7.91 6.32 2.56
CA ALA A 55 -8.02 6.45 4.02
C ALA A 55 -8.59 5.17 4.65
N PHE A 56 -8.10 4.82 5.84
CA PHE A 56 -8.59 3.69 6.61
C PHE A 56 -9.89 4.12 7.31
N GLU A 57 -10.99 3.49 6.94
CA GLU A 57 -12.33 3.79 7.45
C GLU A 57 -12.66 2.97 8.70
N SER A 58 -12.15 1.73 8.80
CA SER A 58 -12.34 0.89 9.98
C SER A 58 -11.27 -0.20 10.12
N VAL A 59 -11.03 -0.63 11.36
CA VAL A 59 -10.12 -1.75 11.68
C VAL A 59 -10.79 -2.69 12.66
N GLU A 60 -10.92 -3.96 12.28
CA GLU A 60 -11.58 -4.97 13.11
C GLU A 60 -10.67 -6.19 13.24
N LEU A 61 -10.69 -6.87 14.39
CA LEU A 61 -10.06 -8.18 14.50
C LEU A 61 -10.64 -9.12 13.44
N THR A 62 -9.78 -9.76 12.64
CA THR A 62 -10.24 -10.77 11.70
C THR A 62 -10.70 -11.98 12.54
N PRO A 63 -12.00 -12.31 12.60
CA PRO A 63 -12.41 -13.55 13.22
C PRO A 63 -11.69 -14.67 12.46
N VAL A 64 -11.01 -15.57 13.19
CA VAL A 64 -10.18 -16.64 12.62
C VAL A 64 -11.05 -17.55 11.74
N LEU A 65 -11.26 -17.11 10.51
CA LEU A 65 -11.91 -17.84 9.44
C LEU A 65 -10.76 -18.31 8.57
N ILE A 66 -10.27 -19.50 8.89
CA ILE A 66 -9.50 -20.30 7.95
C ILE A 66 -10.44 -20.55 6.76
N GLN A 67 -10.42 -19.69 5.76
CA GLN A 67 -11.04 -19.98 4.47
C GLN A 67 -9.98 -20.54 3.53
N PRO A 68 -9.95 -21.86 3.28
CA PRO A 68 -9.13 -22.42 2.23
C PRO A 68 -9.86 -22.25 0.91
N ASN A 69 -9.35 -21.41 0.00
CA ASN A 69 -9.87 -21.35 -1.37
C ASN A 69 -8.72 -21.36 -2.36
N SER A 70 -8.30 -22.55 -2.80
CA SER A 70 -7.34 -22.68 -3.88
C SER A 70 -8.01 -22.52 -5.26
N VAL A 71 -7.48 -21.65 -6.13
CA VAL A 71 -6.93 -21.96 -7.47
C VAL A 71 -5.85 -20.90 -7.81
N TYR A 72 -4.61 -21.32 -8.10
CA TYR A 72 -3.39 -20.48 -8.04
C TYR A 72 -2.99 -19.77 -9.34
N SER A 73 -2.34 -18.61 -9.19
CA SER A 73 -0.88 -18.50 -9.40
C SER A 73 -0.30 -17.48 -8.40
N ILE A 74 0.49 -17.96 -7.42
CA ILE A 74 1.31 -17.26 -6.39
C ILE A 74 0.68 -16.64 -5.12
N CYS A 75 -0.46 -17.11 -4.61
CA CYS A 75 -0.86 -16.78 -3.22
C CYS A 75 -0.67 -17.96 -2.26
N ASN A 76 0.58 -18.31 -2.03
CA ASN A 76 1.04 -19.30 -1.06
C ASN A 76 1.47 -18.64 0.25
N THR A 77 1.68 -19.46 1.29
CA THR A 77 2.22 -19.02 2.57
C THR A 77 3.52 -18.25 2.38
N GLY A 78 3.58 -17.01 2.89
CA GLY A 78 4.77 -16.16 2.83
C GLY A 78 4.77 -15.07 1.75
N HIS A 79 3.69 -14.92 0.99
CA HIS A 79 3.53 -13.84 0.01
C HIS A 79 2.34 -12.96 0.35
N ALA A 80 2.51 -11.64 0.19
CA ALA A 80 1.37 -10.74 0.18
C ALA A 80 0.56 -10.97 -1.11
N CYS A 81 -0.76 -10.81 -1.08
CA CYS A 81 -1.61 -11.32 -2.14
C CYS A 81 -2.78 -10.39 -2.51
N TRP A 82 -2.92 -10.11 -3.80
CA TRP A 82 -4.14 -9.54 -4.37
C TRP A 82 -5.16 -10.63 -4.67
N HIS A 83 -6.34 -10.53 -4.06
CA HIS A 83 -7.46 -11.46 -4.18
C HIS A 83 -8.43 -11.06 -5.28
N GLY A 84 -8.92 -12.04 -6.05
CA GLY A 84 -9.91 -11.79 -7.12
C GLY A 84 -11.29 -11.48 -6.57
N TRP A 85 -12.02 -10.56 -7.20
CA TRP A 85 -13.40 -10.21 -6.82
C TRP A 85 -14.45 -11.16 -7.42
N LEU A 86 -14.28 -11.56 -8.68
CA LEU A 86 -15.23 -12.40 -9.42
C LEU A 86 -14.65 -13.78 -9.75
N SER A 87 -15.53 -14.75 -9.96
CA SER A 87 -15.17 -16.07 -10.49
C SER A 87 -14.97 -16.02 -12.02
N PRO A 88 -13.92 -16.63 -12.59
CA PRO A 88 -12.86 -17.38 -11.90
C PRO A 88 -11.88 -16.46 -11.16
N HIS A 89 -11.65 -16.77 -9.89
CA HIS A 89 -10.79 -15.97 -9.02
C HIS A 89 -9.32 -16.15 -9.45
N ILE A 90 -8.73 -15.10 -10.01
CA ILE A 90 -7.29 -15.01 -10.24
C ILE A 90 -6.67 -14.29 -9.05
N TRP A 91 -5.54 -14.80 -8.56
CA TRP A 91 -4.81 -14.27 -7.41
C TRP A 91 -3.41 -13.88 -7.87
N TYR A 92 -2.82 -12.85 -7.26
CA TYR A 92 -1.46 -12.41 -7.57
C TYR A 92 -0.64 -12.28 -6.29
N GLY A 93 0.49 -12.97 -6.23
CA GLY A 93 1.45 -12.92 -5.14
C GLY A 93 2.52 -11.86 -5.31
N PHE A 94 3.00 -11.35 -4.19
CA PHE A 94 4.06 -10.36 -4.10
C PHE A 94 5.01 -10.72 -2.95
N ASP A 95 6.29 -10.49 -3.18
CA ASP A 95 7.38 -10.62 -2.21
C ASP A 95 8.40 -9.48 -2.42
N GLY A 96 9.48 -9.50 -1.62
CA GLY A 96 10.53 -8.50 -1.69
C GLY A 96 9.98 -7.11 -1.37
N SER A 97 10.17 -6.16 -2.27
CA SER A 97 9.66 -4.78 -2.15
C SER A 97 8.30 -4.56 -2.83
N GLY A 98 7.69 -5.62 -3.37
CA GLY A 98 6.45 -5.57 -4.14
C GLY A 98 6.66 -5.38 -5.64
N ALA A 99 5.67 -4.85 -6.35
CA ALA A 99 5.69 -4.73 -7.80
C ALA A 99 4.82 -3.59 -8.33
N THR A 100 5.08 -3.17 -9.57
CA THR A 100 4.19 -2.27 -10.35
C THR A 100 3.57 -3.06 -11.50
N GLY A 101 2.29 -2.86 -11.77
CA GLY A 101 1.57 -3.63 -12.78
C GLY A 101 0.15 -3.15 -13.05
N THR A 102 -0.66 -4.05 -13.59
CA THR A 102 -2.11 -3.85 -13.75
C THR A 102 -2.78 -5.18 -13.47
N TRP A 103 -3.55 -5.25 -12.39
CA TRP A 103 -4.24 -6.46 -11.96
C TRP A 103 -5.73 -6.14 -11.85
N PRO A 104 -6.55 -6.43 -12.88
CA PRO A 104 -7.98 -6.13 -12.85
C PRO A 104 -8.76 -7.10 -11.94
N ASN A 105 -10.00 -6.77 -11.61
CA ASN A 105 -10.92 -7.59 -10.82
C ASN A 105 -10.40 -7.93 -9.41
N ARG A 106 -9.94 -6.95 -8.64
CA ARG A 106 -9.42 -7.12 -7.29
C ARG A 106 -10.47 -6.80 -6.24
N GLY A 107 -10.52 -7.61 -5.18
CA GLY A 107 -11.49 -7.47 -4.10
C GLY A 107 -10.88 -7.20 -2.73
N SER A 108 -9.76 -7.84 -2.43
CA SER A 108 -9.04 -7.68 -1.16
C SER A 108 -7.54 -7.87 -1.36
N PHE A 109 -6.76 -7.43 -0.38
CA PHE A 109 -5.32 -7.65 -0.34
C PHE A 109 -4.90 -8.22 1.01
N TYR A 110 -4.23 -9.37 1.02
CA TYR A 110 -3.69 -9.98 2.23
C TYR A 110 -2.20 -9.68 2.36
N THR A 111 -1.76 -9.18 3.52
CA THR A 111 -0.38 -8.71 3.71
C THR A 111 0.62 -9.82 4.03
N SER A 112 0.15 -10.96 4.57
CA SER A 112 1.02 -12.06 5.02
C SER A 112 2.15 -11.57 5.94
N GLY A 113 3.38 -12.06 5.80
CA GLY A 113 4.51 -11.65 6.65
C GLY A 113 5.06 -10.24 6.39
N TYR A 114 4.38 -9.40 5.59
CA TYR A 114 4.86 -8.06 5.21
C TYR A 114 3.97 -6.96 5.78
N TYR A 115 4.55 -5.81 6.04
CA TYR A 115 3.82 -4.55 6.00
C TYR A 115 3.59 -4.18 4.54
N ALA A 116 2.35 -3.82 4.18
CA ALA A 116 2.00 -3.60 2.78
C ALA A 116 1.24 -2.32 2.54
N ARG A 117 1.54 -1.64 1.43
CA ARG A 117 0.79 -0.48 0.94
C ARG A 117 0.35 -0.73 -0.51
N PRO A 118 -0.85 -1.29 -0.75
CA PRO A 118 -1.36 -1.49 -2.10
C PRO A 118 -1.81 -0.16 -2.72
N CYS A 119 -1.75 -0.10 -4.05
CA CYS A 119 -2.30 0.98 -4.86
C CYS A 119 -3.19 0.41 -5.97
N TRP A 120 -4.25 1.13 -6.30
CA TRP A 120 -5.28 0.75 -7.26
C TRP A 120 -5.69 1.94 -8.13
N LEU A 121 -6.41 1.65 -9.22
CA LEU A 121 -7.03 2.64 -10.07
C LEU A 121 -8.42 2.98 -9.49
N TYR A 122 -8.67 4.27 -9.25
CA TYR A 122 -9.98 4.79 -8.90
C TYR A 122 -10.28 6.02 -9.76
N SER A 123 -11.43 6.02 -10.44
CA SER A 123 -11.86 7.14 -11.31
C SER A 123 -10.80 7.64 -12.31
N GLY A 124 -9.95 6.73 -12.82
CA GLY A 124 -8.90 7.05 -13.80
C GLY A 124 -7.54 7.46 -13.20
N SER A 125 -7.44 7.60 -11.88
CA SER A 125 -6.22 7.96 -11.16
C SER A 125 -5.71 6.81 -10.31
N THR A 126 -4.40 6.76 -10.06
CA THR A 126 -3.84 5.78 -9.11
C THR A 126 -3.94 6.33 -7.69
N VAL A 127 -4.61 5.60 -6.82
CA VAL A 127 -4.74 5.86 -5.38
C VAL A 127 -4.00 4.76 -4.62
N CYS A 128 -3.42 5.08 -3.48
CA CYS A 128 -2.75 4.11 -2.61
C CYS A 128 -3.38 4.16 -1.22
N ALA A 129 -3.28 3.05 -0.49
CA ALA A 129 -3.52 3.07 0.95
C ALA A 129 -2.66 4.16 1.59
N GLU A 130 -3.24 4.93 2.52
CA GLU A 130 -2.57 6.08 3.12
C GLU A 130 -1.29 5.69 3.88
N ALA A 131 -1.33 4.51 4.51
CA ALA A 131 -0.24 3.96 5.32
C ALA A 131 0.06 2.51 4.93
N TYR A 132 1.18 1.99 5.45
CA TYR A 132 1.43 0.56 5.43
C TYR A 132 0.47 -0.15 6.40
N SER A 133 -0.29 -1.10 5.89
CA SER A 133 -1.06 -2.01 6.71
C SER A 133 -0.15 -3.02 7.42
N PRO A 134 -0.50 -3.45 8.65
CA PRO A 134 0.26 -4.42 9.42
C PRO A 134 0.36 -5.81 8.76
N LYS A 135 1.18 -6.65 9.36
CA LYS A 135 1.36 -8.05 8.95
C LYS A 135 0.09 -8.84 9.24
N TYR A 136 -0.11 -9.89 8.44
CA TYR A 136 -1.21 -10.84 8.53
C TYR A 136 -2.61 -10.21 8.48
N SER A 137 -2.71 -9.02 7.88
CA SER A 137 -3.95 -8.26 7.76
C SER A 137 -4.60 -8.46 6.40
N THR A 138 -5.93 -8.33 6.36
CA THR A 138 -6.70 -8.28 5.12
C THR A 138 -7.22 -6.87 4.89
N ILE A 139 -6.89 -6.29 3.75
CA ILE A 139 -7.39 -4.99 3.30
C ILE A 139 -8.57 -5.23 2.36
N THR A 140 -9.66 -4.48 2.52
CA THR A 140 -10.86 -4.55 1.68
C THR A 140 -11.38 -3.15 1.34
N TRP A 141 -12.08 -3.05 0.21
CA TRP A 141 -12.68 -1.80 -0.28
C TRP A 141 -14.20 -1.91 -0.47
N GLY A 142 -14.78 -3.08 -0.15
CA GLY A 142 -16.20 -3.36 -0.37
C GLY A 142 -16.65 -3.37 -1.83
N GLN A 143 -15.73 -3.21 -2.79
CA GLN A 143 -16.01 -3.15 -4.22
C GLN A 143 -14.85 -3.68 -5.07
N GLU A 144 -15.13 -3.88 -6.35
CA GLU A 144 -14.12 -4.28 -7.33
C GLU A 144 -13.20 -3.11 -7.70
N LEU A 145 -11.89 -3.37 -7.76
CA LEU A 145 -10.87 -2.41 -8.19
C LEU A 145 -9.87 -3.02 -9.18
N THR A 146 -9.02 -2.17 -9.75
CA THR A 146 -7.85 -2.60 -10.53
C THR A 146 -6.57 -2.23 -9.80
N GLY A 147 -5.80 -3.22 -9.33
CA GLY A 147 -4.51 -3.00 -8.68
C GLY A 147 -3.47 -2.44 -9.66
N LYS A 148 -2.61 -1.54 -9.18
CA LYS A 148 -1.59 -0.82 -9.98
C LYS A 148 -0.18 -0.93 -9.42
N ARG A 149 -0.05 -0.93 -8.09
CA ARG A 149 1.24 -1.08 -7.42
C ARG A 149 1.06 -1.75 -6.06
N VAL A 150 2.11 -2.40 -5.58
CA VAL A 150 2.19 -2.94 -4.22
C VAL A 150 3.57 -2.55 -3.71
N TYR A 151 3.61 -1.91 -2.54
CA TYR A 151 4.83 -1.73 -1.77
C TYR A 151 4.83 -2.72 -0.62
N LEU A 152 5.96 -3.40 -0.41
CA LEU A 152 6.16 -4.33 0.70
C LEU A 152 7.42 -3.96 1.49
N THR A 153 7.35 -4.14 2.80
CA THR A 153 8.52 -4.13 3.70
C THR A 153 8.34 -5.18 4.80
N THR A 154 9.43 -5.67 5.35
CA THR A 154 9.45 -6.72 6.40
C THR A 154 9.61 -6.13 7.79
#